data_AF-A0A956D308-F1
#
_entry.id   AF-A0A956D308-F1
#
_cell.length_a   1.000
_cell.length_b   1.000
_cell.length_c   1.000
_cell.angle_alpha   90.00
_cell.angle_beta   90.00
_cell.angle_gamma   90.00
#
_symmetry.space_group_name_H-M   'P 1'
#
loop_
_entity.id
_entity.type
_entity.pdbx_description
1 polymer ?
#
loop_
_entity_poly.entity_id
_entity_poly.type
_entity_poly.pdbx_seq_one_letter_code
_entity_poly.pdbx_strand_id
1 'polypeptide(L)'
;DEALADFLDENWPFGAPYPELYYDKRAIVPPPPYSILHAKCVVVDGQRAFVSSANFTKQGQERNIEVGVLLEDPAFARHLAQQWMSLIQADLVCTSGGEES
;
A
#
# COMPACT_ATOMS: atom_id res chain seq x y z
N ASP A 1 -4.09 10.13 -17.02
CA ASP A 1 -3.01 10.97 -16.49
C ASP A 1 -1.70 10.39 -17.01
N GLU A 2 -0.97 11.13 -17.85
CA GLU A 2 0.23 10.65 -18.58
C GLU A 2 1.33 10.20 -17.60
N ALA A 3 1.49 10.91 -16.48
CA ALA A 3 2.47 10.59 -15.45
C ALA A 3 2.22 9.24 -14.76
N LEU A 4 0.96 8.84 -14.58
CA LEU A 4 0.64 7.53 -14.01
C LEU A 4 0.94 6.40 -14.99
N ALA A 5 0.69 6.63 -16.29
CA ALA A 5 0.99 5.66 -17.33
C ALA A 5 2.51 5.42 -17.43
N ASP A 6 3.29 6.50 -17.50
CA ASP A 6 4.76 6.41 -17.52
C ASP A 6 5.31 5.71 -16.26
N PHE A 7 4.78 6.05 -15.08
CA PHE A 7 5.16 5.39 -13.84
C PHE A 7 4.89 3.87 -13.87
N LEU A 8 3.71 3.46 -14.36
CA LEU A 8 3.37 2.04 -14.48
C LEU A 8 4.23 1.34 -15.52
N ASP A 9 4.54 1.96 -16.65
CA ASP A 9 5.42 1.35 -17.66
C ASP A 9 6.85 1.16 -17.13
N GLU A 10 7.37 2.12 -16.35
CA GLU A 10 8.69 2.00 -15.73
C GLU A 10 8.72 1.00 -14.56
N ASN A 11 7.68 0.99 -13.72
CA ASN A 11 7.71 0.28 -12.43
C ASN A 11 6.86 -1.01 -12.41
N TRP A 12 6.08 -1.27 -13.45
CA TRP A 12 5.24 -2.46 -13.61
C TRP A 12 5.41 -3.10 -15.01
N PRO A 13 6.60 -3.63 -15.34
CA PRO A 13 6.92 -4.16 -16.66
C PRO A 13 6.19 -5.48 -17.01
N PHE A 14 5.31 -5.95 -16.13
CA PHE A 14 4.59 -7.21 -16.26
C PHE A 14 3.37 -7.13 -17.17
N GLY A 15 2.91 -5.92 -17.50
CA GLY A 15 1.64 -5.70 -18.18
C GLY A 15 0.43 -5.99 -17.28
N ALA A 16 -0.75 -6.11 -17.88
CA ALA A 16 -1.99 -6.35 -17.15
C ALA A 16 -2.00 -7.73 -16.43
N PRO A 17 -2.64 -7.85 -15.25
CA PRO A 17 -3.38 -6.80 -14.56
C PRO A 17 -2.47 -5.80 -13.84
N TYR A 18 -2.86 -4.53 -13.84
CA TYR A 18 -2.23 -3.48 -13.05
C TYR A 18 -2.71 -3.55 -11.60
N PRO A 19 -1.89 -3.11 -10.62
CA PRO A 19 -2.32 -3.07 -9.23
C PRO A 19 -3.47 -2.08 -9.05
N GLU A 20 -4.45 -2.44 -8.21
CA GLU A 20 -5.45 -1.49 -7.73
C GLU A 20 -4.83 -0.60 -6.65
N LEU A 21 -4.90 0.72 -6.83
CA LEU A 21 -4.36 1.69 -5.87
C LEU A 21 -5.50 2.31 -5.06
N TYR A 22 -5.34 2.29 -3.73
CA TYR A 22 -6.26 2.90 -2.78
C TYR A 22 -5.51 3.88 -1.88
N TYR A 23 -6.14 5.00 -1.54
CA TYR A 23 -5.59 6.00 -0.61
C TYR A 23 -6.66 6.54 0.34
N ASP A 24 -6.26 6.97 1.53
CA ASP A 24 -7.17 7.59 2.51
C ASP A 24 -7.49 9.03 2.08
N LYS A 25 -8.76 9.34 1.82
CA LYS A 25 -9.20 10.70 1.47
C LYS A 25 -8.80 11.73 2.53
N ARG A 26 -8.77 11.33 3.80
CA ARG A 26 -8.43 12.21 4.94
C ARG A 26 -6.95 12.55 4.97
N ALA A 27 -6.10 11.85 4.21
CA ALA A 27 -4.68 12.19 4.12
C ALA A 27 -4.42 13.50 3.36
N ILE A 28 -5.40 13.99 2.58
CA ILE A 28 -5.26 15.17 1.71
C ILE A 28 -6.29 16.27 1.99
N VAL A 29 -7.14 16.10 3.01
CA VAL A 29 -8.20 17.08 3.36
C VAL A 29 -7.73 17.98 4.50
N PRO A 30 -7.59 19.31 4.29
CA PRO A 30 -7.33 20.28 5.35
C PRO A 30 -8.60 20.63 6.17
N PRO A 31 -8.48 21.17 7.40
CA PRO A 31 -7.25 21.38 8.17
C PRO A 31 -6.87 20.13 8.98
N PRO A 32 -5.65 20.07 9.54
CA PRO A 32 -5.17 18.96 10.39
C PRO A 32 -6.11 18.61 11.57
N PRO A 33 -6.03 17.38 12.13
CA PRO A 33 -4.98 16.36 11.90
C PRO A 33 -5.30 15.39 10.76
N TYR A 34 -4.29 15.08 9.94
CA TYR A 34 -4.39 14.06 8.89
C TYR A 34 -4.35 12.64 9.48
N SER A 35 -5.11 11.72 8.88
CA SER A 35 -4.93 10.29 9.11
C SER A 35 -4.03 9.73 8.01
N ILE A 36 -2.96 9.05 8.40
CA ILE A 36 -1.96 8.50 7.46
C ILE A 36 -1.70 7.04 7.83
N LEU A 37 -1.85 6.14 6.86
CA LEU A 37 -1.36 4.77 6.99
C LEU A 37 0.18 4.80 6.95
N HIS A 38 0.81 4.62 8.11
CA HIS A 38 2.27 4.69 8.25
C HIS A 38 2.96 3.31 8.30
N ALA A 39 2.19 2.23 8.17
CA ALA A 39 2.73 0.88 8.08
C ALA A 39 3.39 0.66 6.72
N LYS A 40 4.51 -0.07 6.70
CA LYS A 40 5.15 -0.54 5.47
C LYS A 40 5.16 -2.05 5.53
N CYS A 41 4.29 -2.63 4.74
CA CYS A 41 4.10 -4.06 4.76
C CYS A 41 3.68 -4.57 3.38
N VAL A 42 3.99 -5.84 3.14
CA VAL A 42 3.56 -6.59 1.95
C VAL A 42 2.93 -7.87 2.45
N VAL A 43 1.75 -8.20 1.94
CA VAL A 43 1.12 -9.52 2.13
C VAL A 43 1.07 -10.22 0.79
N VAL A 44 1.51 -11.48 0.74
CA VAL A 44 1.50 -12.30 -0.47
C VAL A 44 0.55 -13.48 -0.25
N ASP A 45 -0.49 -13.56 -1.09
CA ASP A 45 -1.50 -14.63 -1.15
C ASP A 45 -2.20 -14.97 0.17
N GLY A 46 -2.15 -14.05 1.14
CA GLY A 46 -2.60 -14.31 2.51
C GLY A 46 -1.84 -15.46 3.20
N GLN A 47 -0.61 -15.75 2.78
CA GLN A 47 0.24 -16.80 3.36
C GLN A 47 1.46 -16.24 4.08
N ARG A 48 2.01 -15.14 3.56
CA ARG A 48 3.23 -14.51 4.09
C ARG A 48 3.03 -13.02 4.23
N ALA A 49 3.63 -12.45 5.27
CA ALA A 49 3.65 -11.02 5.50
C ALA A 49 5.07 -10.55 5.76
N PHE A 50 5.45 -9.45 5.12
CA PHE A 50 6.63 -8.69 5.47
C PHE A 50 6.19 -7.39 6.13
N VAL A 51 6.75 -7.07 7.29
CA VAL A 51 6.51 -5.80 8.00
C VAL A 51 7.85 -5.17 8.31
N SER A 52 8.02 -3.88 8.00
CA SER A 52 9.30 -3.19 8.11
C SER A 52 9.15 -1.75 8.57
N SER A 53 10.22 -1.20 9.15
CA SER A 53 10.37 0.25 9.34
C SER A 53 10.69 0.98 8.03
N ALA A 54 11.26 0.28 7.05
CA ALA A 54 11.70 0.84 5.78
C ALA A 54 10.52 1.32 4.92
N ASN A 55 10.60 2.57 4.44
CA ASN A 55 9.81 2.99 3.28
C ASN A 55 10.28 2.24 2.02
N PHE A 56 9.38 2.00 1.06
CA PHE A 56 9.72 1.44 -0.26
C PHE A 56 10.41 2.50 -1.14
N THR A 57 11.57 2.97 -0.70
CA THR A 57 12.41 3.94 -1.40
C THR A 57 13.86 3.46 -1.41
N LYS A 58 14.65 3.99 -2.35
CA LYS A 58 16.08 3.68 -2.44
C LYS A 58 16.82 3.91 -1.12
N GLN A 59 16.49 4.99 -0.40
CA GLN A 59 17.11 5.31 0.88
C GLN A 59 16.82 4.25 1.95
N GLY A 60 15.55 3.81 2.05
CA GLY A 60 15.13 2.76 2.98
C GLY A 60 15.77 1.40 2.68
N GLN A 61 16.13 1.13 1.42
CA GLN A 61 16.73 -0.15 1.02
C GLN A 61 18.27 -0.14 1.10
N GLU A 62 18.93 0.97 0.78
CA GLU A 62 20.38 0.98 0.57
C GLU A 62 21.16 1.79 1.61
N ARG A 63 20.52 2.70 2.36
CA ARG A 63 21.24 3.68 3.19
C ARG A 63 20.84 3.68 4.65
N ASN A 64 19.55 3.54 4.93
CA ASN A 64 19.06 3.57 6.29
C ASN A 64 19.33 2.24 7.00
N ILE A 65 19.54 2.32 8.32
CA ILE A 65 19.47 1.14 9.18
C ILE A 65 17.99 0.92 9.48
N GLU A 66 17.45 -0.19 8.98
CA GLU A 66 16.04 -0.54 9.09
C GLU A 66 15.88 -1.92 9.72
N VAL A 67 14.71 -2.19 10.28
CA VAL A 67 14.35 -3.51 10.82
C VAL A 67 13.09 -4.01 10.13
N GLY A 68 13.05 -5.31 9.86
CA GLY A 68 11.86 -5.96 9.33
C GLY A 68 11.77 -7.41 9.74
N VAL A 69 10.57 -7.95 9.64
CA VAL A 69 10.25 -9.35 9.91
C VAL A 69 9.51 -9.93 8.72
N LEU A 70 9.95 -11.11 8.27
CA LEU A 70 9.21 -11.95 7.34
C LEU A 70 8.50 -13.03 8.16
N LEU A 71 7.18 -13.05 8.08
CA LEU A 71 6.33 -14.05 8.74
C LEU A 71 5.74 -14.99 7.70
N GLU A 72 6.01 -16.28 7.87
CA GLU A 72 5.36 -17.37 7.12
C GLU A 72 4.20 -17.94 7.94
N ASP A 73 3.23 -17.07 8.22
CA ASP A 73 2.05 -17.37 9.02
C ASP A 73 0.78 -16.89 8.28
N PRO A 74 -0.02 -17.82 7.72
CA PRO A 74 -1.25 -17.48 7.00
C PRO A 74 -2.30 -16.79 7.87
N ALA A 75 -2.38 -17.10 9.17
CA ALA A 75 -3.34 -16.46 10.05
C ALA A 75 -2.98 -14.98 10.25
N PHE A 76 -1.71 -14.71 10.54
CA PHE A 76 -1.21 -13.34 10.65
C PHE A 76 -1.35 -12.58 9.32
N ALA A 77 -0.93 -13.19 8.21
CA ALA A 77 -0.97 -12.57 6.88
C ALA A 77 -2.39 -12.17 6.47
N ARG A 78 -3.37 -13.05 6.68
CA ARG A 78 -4.79 -12.73 6.41
C ARG A 78 -5.32 -11.64 7.32
N HIS A 79 -4.98 -11.70 8.62
CA HIS A 79 -5.42 -10.66 9.55
C HIS A 79 -4.88 -9.28 9.16
N LEU A 80 -3.60 -9.19 8.80
CA LEU A 80 -2.99 -7.95 8.34
C LEU A 80 -3.66 -7.43 7.06
N ALA A 81 -3.88 -8.30 6.06
CA ALA A 81 -4.59 -7.91 4.84
C ALA A 81 -6.03 -7.44 5.13
N GLN A 82 -6.73 -8.10 6.04
CA GLN A 82 -8.10 -7.75 6.45
C GLN A 82 -8.20 -6.36 7.05
N GLN A 83 -7.16 -5.85 7.73
CA GLN A 83 -7.16 -4.46 8.21
C GLN A 83 -7.30 -3.48 7.05
N TRP A 84 -6.54 -3.68 5.97
CA TRP A 84 -6.64 -2.85 4.77
C TRP A 84 -7.97 -3.04 4.04
N MET A 85 -8.40 -4.29 3.85
CA MET A 85 -9.67 -4.60 3.18
C MET A 85 -10.88 -4.03 3.93
N SER A 86 -10.84 -3.99 5.27
CA SER A 86 -11.91 -3.40 6.08
C SER A 86 -12.02 -1.88 5.89
N LEU A 87 -10.90 -1.19 5.65
CA LEU A 87 -10.92 0.24 5.32
C LEU A 87 -11.54 0.50 3.95
N ILE A 88 -11.26 -0.37 2.97
CA ILE A 88 -11.88 -0.33 1.64
C ILE A 88 -13.39 -0.58 1.76
N GLN A 89 -13.80 -1.64 2.46
CA GLN A 89 -15.21 -1.99 2.64
C GLN A 89 -16.02 -0.95 3.41
N ALA A 90 -15.36 -0.15 4.25
CA ALA A 90 -15.99 0.94 4.99
C ALA A 90 -16.02 2.27 4.21
N ASP A 91 -15.61 2.28 2.93
CA ASP A 91 -15.50 3.48 2.08
C ASP A 91 -14.64 4.59 2.68
N LEU A 92 -13.66 4.23 3.52
CA LEU A 92 -12.73 5.17 4.15
C LEU A 92 -11.51 5.48 3.27
N VAL A 93 -11.29 4.68 2.23
CA VAL A 93 -10.22 4.85 1.23
C VAL A 93 -10.83 4.82 -0.17
N CYS A 94 -10.15 5.42 -1.14
CA CYS A 94 -10.67 5.56 -2.50
C CYS A 94 -9.69 5.10 -3.55
N THR A 95 -10.23 4.57 -4.65
CA THR A 95 -9.45 4.11 -5.80
C THR A 95 -8.96 5.30 -6.61
N SER A 96 -7.74 5.23 -7.15
CA SER A 96 -7.20 6.28 -8.02
C SER A 96 -7.78 6.31 -9.45
N GLY A 97 -8.81 5.50 -9.76
CA GLY A 97 -9.31 5.30 -11.13
C GLY A 97 -10.83 5.28 -11.33
N GLY A 98 -11.63 5.73 -10.36
CA GLY A 98 -13.09 5.78 -10.48
C GLY A 98 -13.59 7.20 -10.62
N GLU A 99 -14.28 7.51 -11.72
CA GLU A 99 -15.23 8.64 -11.78
C GLU A 99 -16.14 8.56 -10.55
N GLU A 100 -16.33 9.70 -9.88
CA GLU A 100 -17.32 9.83 -8.82
C GLU A 100 -18.68 9.39 -9.38
N SER A 101 -19.30 8.40 -8.73
CA SER A 101 -20.72 8.07 -8.92
C SER A 101 -21.58 8.97 -8.06
#